data_AF-A0A8B6EU37-F1
#
_entry.id   AF-A0A8B6EU37-F1
#
_cell.length_a   1.000
_cell.length_b   1.000
_cell.length_c   1.000
_cell.angle_alpha   90.00
_cell.angle_beta   90.00
_cell.angle_gamma   90.00
#
_symmetry.space_group_name_H-M   'P 1'
#
loop_
_entity.id
_entity.type
_entity.pdbx_description
1 polymer ?
#
loop_
_entity_poly.entity_id
_entity_poly.type
_entity_poly.pdbx_seq_one_letter_code
_entity_poly.pdbx_strand_id
1 'polypeptide(L)'
;MKDCLPLVVGLLLRDSDEGLFTTGFTVGLMLRDGDEGLFTTGFTVGLMLRDSDEGLFTTGFTVGLMLRDGDEGLFTTGFTVGLMLRDSDEGLFTTGFTVGLMLRDSFHIGSHNGILQLKIKKGVFINRPKKRRTF
;
A
#
# COMPACT_ATOMS: atom_id res chain seq x y z
N MET A 1 -14.35 5.01 13.06
CA MET A 1 -14.48 3.74 12.31
C MET A 1 -15.77 3.76 11.51
N LYS A 2 -15.67 4.07 10.22
CA LYS A 2 -16.77 3.99 9.25
C LYS A 2 -16.65 2.65 8.53
N ASP A 3 -17.50 1.69 8.87
CA ASP A 3 -17.54 0.40 8.18
C ASP A 3 -18.35 0.53 6.89
N CYS A 4 -17.72 0.23 5.75
CA CYS A 4 -18.36 0.29 4.45
C CYS A 4 -18.94 -1.06 4.02
N LEU A 5 -19.87 -1.00 3.05
CA LEU A 5 -20.57 -2.13 2.45
C LEU A 5 -19.60 -3.15 1.81
N PRO A 6 -20.04 -4.42 1.62
CA PRO A 6 -19.24 -5.49 1.00
C PRO A 6 -18.80 -5.21 -0.45
N LEU A 7 -19.33 -4.15 -1.06
CA LEU A 7 -18.95 -3.66 -2.37
C LEU A 7 -18.88 -2.12 -2.29
N VAL A 8 -17.71 -1.57 -2.59
CA VAL A 8 -17.46 -0.14 -2.72
C VAL A 8 -17.06 0.15 -4.17
N VAL A 9 -17.77 1.06 -4.82
CA VAL A 9 -17.47 1.48 -6.20
C VAL A 9 -17.40 3.00 -6.25
N GLY A 10 -16.24 3.54 -6.62
CA GLY A 10 -16.04 4.96 -6.85
C GLY A 10 -16.15 5.82 -5.59
N LEU A 11 -15.45 5.44 -4.53
CA LEU A 11 -15.40 6.23 -3.30
C LEU A 11 -14.31 7.30 -3.41
N LEU A 12 -14.70 8.54 -3.18
CA LEU A 12 -13.78 9.67 -3.12
C LEU A 12 -13.99 10.38 -1.77
N LEU A 13 -12.95 10.37 -0.94
CA LEU A 13 -12.90 11.13 0.30
C LEU A 13 -12.12 12.42 0.03
N ARG A 14 -12.68 13.55 0.50
CA ARG A 14 -12.17 14.91 0.24
C ARG A 14 -11.69 15.62 1.48
N ASP A 15 -12.03 15.10 2.65
CA ASP A 15 -11.69 15.67 3.93
C ASP A 15 -10.97 14.55 4.71
N SER A 16 -10.06 14.90 5.60
CA SER A 16 -9.39 13.95 6.49
C SER A 16 -10.39 13.11 7.26
N ASP A 17 -10.31 11.80 7.07
CA ASP A 17 -11.14 10.79 7.71
C ASP A 17 -10.28 9.89 8.61
N GLU A 18 -10.70 9.78 9.87
CA GLU A 18 -10.09 8.84 10.81
C GLU A 18 -10.80 7.46 10.74
N GLY A 19 -10.04 6.45 10.37
CA GLY A 19 -10.43 5.05 10.50
C GLY A 19 -11.50 4.62 9.49
N LEU A 20 -11.15 4.61 8.20
CA LEU A 20 -11.98 4.01 7.16
C LEU A 20 -11.71 2.50 7.08
N PHE A 21 -12.76 1.69 7.20
CA PHE A 21 -12.68 0.24 7.02
C PHE A 21 -13.54 -0.21 5.84
N THR A 22 -12.90 -0.83 4.85
CA THR A 22 -13.58 -1.43 3.70
C THR A 22 -13.32 -2.92 3.63
N THR A 23 -14.38 -3.70 3.36
CA THR A 23 -14.31 -5.15 3.23
C THR A 23 -15.01 -5.60 1.96
N GLY A 24 -14.49 -6.66 1.32
CA GLY A 24 -15.07 -7.25 0.12
C GLY A 24 -14.42 -6.74 -1.16
N PHE A 25 -15.22 -6.22 -2.10
CA PHE A 25 -14.73 -5.69 -3.38
C PHE A 25 -14.71 -4.17 -3.36
N THR A 26 -13.53 -3.58 -3.52
CA THR A 26 -13.34 -2.13 -3.62
C THR A 26 -12.82 -1.78 -5.01
N VAL A 27 -13.52 -0.91 -5.73
CA VAL A 27 -13.12 -0.43 -7.05
C VAL A 27 -13.08 1.08 -7.04
N GLY A 28 -11.91 1.66 -7.27
CA GLY A 28 -11.71 3.10 -7.39
C GLY A 28 -11.92 3.81 -6.05
N LEU A 29 -10.94 3.70 -5.16
CA LEU A 29 -10.86 4.46 -3.93
C LEU A 29 -9.81 5.56 -4.10
N MET A 30 -10.22 6.81 -3.88
CA MET A 30 -9.34 7.97 -3.95
C MET A 30 -9.42 8.76 -2.64
N LEU A 31 -8.27 8.91 -1.99
CA LEU A 31 -8.08 9.78 -0.84
C LEU A 31 -7.33 11.03 -1.30
N ARG A 32 -7.76 12.20 -0.83
CA ARG A 32 -7.21 13.49 -1.26
C ARG A 32 -6.51 14.28 -0.19
N ASP A 33 -6.82 14.01 1.06
CA ASP A 33 -6.33 14.71 2.24
C ASP A 33 -5.77 13.64 3.19
N GLY A 34 -4.91 14.05 4.12
CA GLY A 34 -4.26 13.13 5.06
C GLY A 34 -5.27 12.37 5.93
N ASP A 35 -5.50 11.12 5.57
CA ASP A 35 -6.35 10.16 6.24
C ASP A 35 -5.50 9.27 7.14
N GLU A 36 -6.03 8.97 8.32
CA GLU A 36 -5.38 8.10 9.28
C GLU A 36 -6.12 6.77 9.39
N GLY A 37 -5.39 5.66 9.28
CA GLY A 37 -5.90 4.33 9.54
C GLY A 37 -6.89 3.85 8.48
N LEU A 38 -6.47 3.85 7.21
CA LEU A 38 -7.21 3.19 6.13
C LEU A 38 -6.95 1.68 6.15
N PHE A 39 -8.01 0.91 6.37
CA PHE A 39 -7.98 -0.55 6.34
C PHE A 39 -8.84 -1.10 5.21
N THR A 40 -8.24 -1.87 4.30
CA THR A 40 -8.95 -2.52 3.21
C THR A 40 -8.68 -4.02 3.20
N THR A 41 -9.74 -4.83 3.23
CA THR A 41 -9.64 -6.29 3.16
C THR A 41 -10.45 -6.84 1.99
N GLY A 42 -9.82 -7.64 1.13
CA GLY A 42 -10.49 -8.34 0.02
C GLY A 42 -9.84 -8.05 -1.33
N PHE A 43 -10.65 -7.74 -2.33
CA PHE A 43 -10.20 -7.45 -3.69
C PHE A 43 -10.30 -5.95 -3.96
N THR A 44 -9.16 -5.32 -4.21
CA THR A 44 -9.07 -3.87 -4.44
C THR A 44 -8.55 -3.60 -5.83
N VAL A 45 -9.24 -2.74 -6.57
CA VAL A 45 -8.81 -2.25 -7.88
C VAL A 45 -8.76 -0.73 -7.86
N GLY A 46 -7.59 -0.16 -8.06
CA GLY A 46 -7.39 1.27 -8.12
C GLY A 46 -7.56 1.91 -6.75
N LEU A 47 -6.46 2.00 -6.03
CA LEU A 47 -6.35 2.74 -4.78
C LEU A 47 -5.31 3.86 -4.99
N MET A 48 -5.75 5.11 -4.81
CA MET A 48 -4.92 6.29 -5.02
C MET A 48 -4.95 7.18 -3.80
N LEU A 49 -3.77 7.43 -3.24
CA LEU A 49 -3.52 8.36 -2.15
C LEU A 49 -2.74 9.53 -2.72
N ARG A 50 -3.16 10.74 -2.36
CA ARG A 50 -2.62 11.95 -2.98
C ARG A 50 -1.79 12.80 -2.03
N ASP A 51 -2.13 12.81 -0.75
CA ASP A 51 -1.46 13.56 0.30
C ASP A 51 -0.91 12.55 1.33
N SER A 52 -0.18 13.03 2.34
CA SER A 52 0.42 12.18 3.37
C SER A 52 -0.63 11.50 4.24
N ASP A 53 -0.78 10.20 4.05
CA ASP A 53 -1.66 9.32 4.82
C ASP A 53 -0.85 8.46 5.78
N GLU A 54 -1.41 8.22 6.97
CA GLU A 54 -0.77 7.38 7.98
C GLU A 54 -1.52 6.06 8.16
N GLY A 55 -0.78 4.95 8.17
CA GLY A 55 -1.32 3.65 8.56
C GLY A 55 -2.24 3.02 7.51
N LEU A 56 -1.82 3.01 6.24
CA LEU A 56 -2.51 2.26 5.19
C LEU A 56 -2.25 0.76 5.30
N PHE A 57 -3.31 -0.01 5.56
CA PHE A 57 -3.26 -1.47 5.62
C PHE A 57 -4.16 -2.09 4.55
N THR A 58 -3.56 -2.87 3.65
CA THR A 58 -4.29 -3.63 2.63
C THR A 58 -4.01 -5.12 2.76
N THR A 59 -5.08 -5.94 2.78
CA THR A 59 -4.97 -7.40 2.80
C THR A 59 -5.82 -8.02 1.70
N GLY A 60 -5.24 -8.93 0.93
CA GLY A 60 -5.92 -9.69 -0.11
C GLY A 60 -5.29 -9.50 -1.48
N PHE A 61 -6.09 -9.15 -2.49
CA PHE A 61 -5.61 -8.94 -3.86
C PHE A 61 -5.79 -7.48 -4.24
N THR A 62 -4.70 -6.81 -4.60
CA THR A 62 -4.68 -5.38 -4.95
C THR A 62 -4.16 -5.20 -6.36
N VAL A 63 -4.90 -4.47 -7.20
CA VAL A 63 -4.47 -4.06 -8.54
C VAL A 63 -4.42 -2.54 -8.60
N GLY A 64 -3.23 -1.99 -8.81
CA GLY A 64 -3.02 -0.55 -8.90
C GLY A 64 -3.14 0.11 -7.55
N LEU A 65 -1.99 0.26 -6.89
CA LEU A 65 -1.82 1.10 -5.71
C LEU A 65 -0.85 2.23 -6.07
N MET A 66 -1.28 3.47 -5.89
CA MET A 66 -0.48 4.66 -6.18
C MET A 66 -0.45 5.57 -4.96
N LEU A 67 0.76 5.78 -4.43
CA LEU A 67 1.04 6.77 -3.39
C LEU A 67 1.83 7.91 -4.03
N ARG A 68 1.39 9.14 -3.76
CA ARG A 68 1.93 10.32 -4.43
C ARG A 68 2.86 11.14 -3.55
N ASP A 69 2.50 11.31 -2.29
CA ASP A 69 3.22 12.11 -1.32
C ASP A 69 3.70 11.16 -0.19
N GLY A 70 4.53 11.64 0.73
CA GLY A 70 5.21 10.79 1.72
C GLY A 70 4.23 10.19 2.72
N ASP A 71 3.91 8.92 2.53
CA ASP A 71 3.03 8.16 3.41
C ASP A 71 3.84 7.38 4.45
N GLU A 72 3.27 7.24 5.64
CA GLU A 72 3.89 6.48 6.73
C GLU A 72 3.12 5.18 7.00
N GLY A 73 3.87 4.08 7.09
CA GLY A 73 3.32 2.81 7.57
C GLY A 73 2.43 2.07 6.57
N LEU A 74 2.80 2.08 5.27
CA LEU A 74 2.14 1.25 4.26
C LEU A 74 2.43 -0.25 4.50
N PHE A 75 1.38 -1.00 4.83
CA PHE A 75 1.43 -2.45 4.95
C PHE A 75 0.52 -3.12 3.93
N THR A 76 1.10 -3.94 3.07
CA THR A 76 0.33 -4.75 2.09
C THR A 76 0.59 -6.23 2.31
N THR A 77 -0.47 -7.03 2.43
CA THR A 77 -0.39 -8.49 2.54
C THR A 77 -1.22 -9.16 1.45
N GLY A 78 -0.61 -10.12 0.75
CA GLY A 78 -1.28 -10.95 -0.24
C GLY A 78 -0.68 -10.80 -1.63
N PHE A 79 -1.49 -10.47 -2.64
CA PHE A 79 -1.04 -10.33 -4.02
C PHE A 79 -1.28 -8.91 -4.52
N THR A 80 -0.21 -8.21 -4.89
CA THR A 80 -0.27 -6.83 -5.39
C THR A 80 0.26 -6.76 -6.82
N VAL A 81 -0.51 -6.16 -7.72
CA VAL A 81 -0.10 -5.85 -9.10
C VAL A 81 -0.04 -4.36 -9.28
N GLY A 82 1.14 -3.82 -9.62
CA GLY A 82 1.31 -2.40 -9.87
C GLY A 82 1.24 -1.60 -8.58
N LEU A 83 2.39 -1.47 -7.93
CA LEU A 83 2.62 -0.57 -6.81
C LEU A 83 3.53 0.57 -7.29
N MET A 84 3.05 1.82 -7.20
CA MET A 84 3.81 3.01 -7.58
C MET A 84 3.92 3.96 -6.39
N LEU A 85 5.16 4.24 -6.00
CA LEU A 85 5.48 5.19 -4.93
C LEU A 85 6.31 6.33 -5.53
N ARG A 86 5.87 7.57 -5.30
CA ARG A 86 6.42 8.73 -5.99
C ARG A 86 7.39 9.55 -5.14
N ASP A 87 7.09 9.77 -3.87
CA ASP A 87 7.89 10.57 -2.94
C ASP A 87 8.38 9.69 -1.77
N SER A 88 9.18 10.20 -0.83
CA SER A 88 9.81 9.36 0.21
C SER A 88 8.79 8.81 1.21
N ASP A 89 8.28 7.60 0.98
CA ASP A 89 7.45 6.88 1.96
C ASP A 89 8.33 6.16 2.99
N GLU A 90 7.93 6.25 4.26
CA GLU A 90 8.56 5.54 5.36
C GLU A 90 7.74 4.31 5.77
N GLY A 91 8.44 3.23 6.14
CA GLY A 91 7.77 2.06 6.71
C GLY A 91 7.02 1.18 5.71
N LEU A 92 7.42 1.15 4.43
CA LEU A 92 6.84 0.22 3.45
C LEU A 92 7.12 -1.24 3.83
N PHE A 93 6.06 -1.99 4.13
CA PHE A 93 6.13 -3.41 4.40
C PHE A 93 5.20 -4.21 3.48
N THR A 94 5.79 -5.15 2.75
CA THR A 94 5.05 -6.02 1.82
C THR A 94 5.26 -7.47 2.19
N THR A 95 4.16 -8.22 2.34
CA THR A 95 4.19 -9.69 2.46
C THR A 95 3.35 -10.33 1.37
N GLY A 96 3.83 -11.45 0.84
CA GLY A 96 3.24 -12.10 -0.33
C GLY A 96 3.86 -11.64 -1.64
N PHE A 97 3.11 -11.66 -2.73
CA PHE A 97 3.65 -11.47 -4.08
C PHE A 97 3.36 -10.07 -4.62
N THR A 98 4.40 -9.36 -5.06
CA THR A 98 4.24 -8.05 -5.71
C THR A 98 4.80 -8.08 -7.12
N VAL A 99 3.92 -7.89 -8.10
CA VAL A 99 4.27 -7.81 -9.51
C VAL A 99 4.26 -6.35 -9.95
N GLY A 100 5.44 -5.82 -10.27
CA GLY A 100 5.58 -4.43 -10.73
C GLY A 100 5.57 -3.45 -9.57
N LEU A 101 6.76 -3.15 -9.06
CA LEU A 101 7.02 -2.06 -8.12
C LEU A 101 7.81 -0.96 -8.83
N MET A 102 7.29 0.26 -8.81
CA MET A 102 7.96 1.46 -9.31
C MET A 102 8.19 2.45 -8.17
N LEU A 103 9.44 2.89 -8.05
CA LEU A 103 9.89 3.83 -7.03
C LEU A 103 10.59 4.98 -7.75
N ARG A 104 10.17 6.21 -7.47
CA ARG A 104 10.78 7.41 -8.04
C ARG A 104 11.87 7.99 -7.13
N ASP A 105 11.64 8.00 -5.83
CA ASP A 105 12.59 8.48 -4.82
C ASP A 105 13.23 7.34 -3.99
N SER A 106 13.88 7.67 -2.87
CA SER A 106 14.59 6.71 -2.04
C SER A 106 13.67 6.14 -0.97
N PHE A 107 13.47 4.82 -0.94
CA PHE A 107 12.53 4.16 -0.03
C PHE A 107 13.22 3.16 0.88
N HIS A 108 12.73 3.08 2.12
CA HIS A 108 13.03 1.99 3.05
C HIS A 108 11.99 0.89 2.91
N ILE A 109 12.40 -0.26 2.35
CA ILE A 109 11.48 -1.37 2.06
C ILE A 109 11.81 -2.58 2.94
N GLY A 110 10.85 -2.94 3.79
CA GLY A 110 10.78 -4.24 4.44
C GLY A 110 10.00 -5.23 3.58
N SER A 111 10.55 -6.42 3.33
CA SER A 111 9.81 -7.48 2.66
C SER A 111 10.08 -8.83 3.32
N HIS A 112 9.00 -9.57 3.60
CA HIS A 112 9.08 -10.92 4.13
C HIS A 112 8.37 -11.88 3.16
N ASN A 113 9.16 -12.73 2.50
CA ASN A 113 8.74 -13.88 1.68
C ASN A 113 8.02 -13.59 0.34
N GLY A 114 8.33 -12.48 -0.34
CA GLY A 114 7.79 -12.16 -1.67
C GLY A 114 8.78 -12.20 -2.82
N ILE A 115 8.29 -12.50 -4.03
CA ILE A 115 8.99 -12.14 -5.28
C ILE A 115 8.62 -10.69 -5.59
N LEU A 116 9.62 -9.80 -5.60
CA LEU A 116 9.47 -8.41 -6.02
C LEU A 116 10.05 -8.26 -7.43
N GLN A 117 9.19 -8.05 -8.44
CA GLN A 117 9.65 -7.62 -9.76
C GLN A 117 9.72 -6.09 -9.76
N LEU A 118 10.95 -5.58 -9.68
CA LEU A 118 11.23 -4.18 -9.37
C LEU A 118 11.77 -3.44 -10.60
N LYS A 119 11.13 -2.34 -10.99
CA LYS A 119 11.64 -1.43 -12.02
C LYS A 119 12.02 -0.11 -11.37
N ILE A 120 13.31 0.03 -11.07
CA ILE A 120 13.87 1.16 -10.31
C ILE A 120 14.29 2.28 -11.27
N LYS A 121 13.97 3.55 -10.96
CA LYS A 121 14.64 4.70 -11.58
C LYS A 121 15.74 5.32 -10.70
N LYS A 122 15.76 5.12 -9.38
CA LYS A 122 16.86 5.43 -8.44
C LYS A 122 16.81 4.59 -7.14
N GLY A 123 17.97 4.42 -6.49
CA GLY A 123 18.34 3.34 -5.54
C GLY A 123 17.36 2.97 -4.42
N VAL A 124 17.38 1.67 -4.06
CA VAL A 124 16.53 1.05 -3.04
C VAL A 124 17.41 0.32 -2.03
N PHE A 125 17.15 0.49 -0.74
CA PHE A 125 17.76 -0.30 0.33
C PHE A 125 16.81 -1.41 0.77
N ILE A 126 17.10 -2.66 0.39
CA ILE A 126 16.31 -3.84 0.78
C ILE A 126 16.98 -4.48 1.99
N ASN A 127 16.31 -4.46 3.14
CA ASN A 127 16.78 -5.21 4.32
C ASN A 127 16.33 -6.68 4.20
N ARG A 128 17.26 -7.59 3.86
CA ARG A 128 16.96 -9.03 3.88
C ARG A 128 17.09 -9.56 5.31
N PRO A 129 16.08 -10.26 5.86
CA PRO A 129 16.22 -10.90 7.17
C PRO A 129 17.39 -11.90 7.14
N LYS A 130 18.37 -11.72 8.03
CA LYS A 130 19.46 -12.68 8.22
C LYS A 130 18.84 -14.04 8.55
N LYS A 131 18.99 -15.03 7.67
CA LYS A 131 18.74 -16.45 8.02
C LYS A 131 19.66 -16.79 9.20
N ARG A 132 19.12 -16.84 10.42
CA ARG A 132 19.79 -17.51 11.53
C ARG A 132 19.91 -18.99 11.13
N ARG A 133 21.14 -19.43 10.81
CA ARG A 133 21.45 -20.86 10.84
C ARG A 133 21.33 -21.29 12.30
N THR A 134 20.30 -22.04 12.62
CA THR A 134 20.32 -22.92 13.79
C THR A 134 21.28 -24.06 13.45
N PHE A 135 22.31 -24.24 14.27
CA PHE A 135 23.27 -25.34 14.19
C PHE A 135 22.61 -26.67 14.53
#